data_AF-A0A7K2M868-F1
#
_entry.id   AF-A0A7K2M868-F1
#
_cell.length_a   1.000
_cell.length_b   1.000
_cell.length_c   1.000
_cell.angle_alpha   90.00
_cell.angle_beta   90.00
_cell.angle_gamma   90.00
#
_symmetry.space_group_name_H-M   'P 1'
#
loop_
_entity.id
_entity.type
_entity.pdbx_description
1 polymer ?
#
loop_
_entity_poly.entity_id
_entity_poly.type
_entity_poly.pdbx_seq_one_letter_code
_entity_poly.pdbx_strand_id
1 'polypeptide(L)'
;MRALTWNGVNDLTVERVPDPQIINRQDAIVKVRLSSVCGSDLHLIGGYMPAMERGDVLGHEFLGDIAEVGSSRTAQESTGVVRKPRRRAEESS
;
A
#
# COMPACT_ATOMS: atom_id res chain seq x y z
N MET A 1 -13.36 -4.46 2.55
CA MET A 1 -12.80 -3.58 3.61
C MET A 1 -13.19 -2.11 3.39
N ARG A 2 -12.87 -1.20 4.31
CA ARG A 2 -12.96 0.26 4.07
C ARG A 2 -11.60 0.79 3.62
N ALA A 3 -11.56 1.69 2.64
CA ALA A 3 -10.33 2.29 2.13
C ALA A 3 -10.55 3.76 1.73
N LEU A 4 -9.48 4.55 1.75
CA LEU A 4 -9.47 5.91 1.21
C LEU A 4 -9.33 5.81 -0.31
N THR A 5 -10.32 6.30 -1.05
CA THR A 5 -10.38 6.26 -2.52
C THR A 5 -10.16 7.65 -3.11
N TRP A 6 -9.51 7.69 -4.27
CA TRP A 6 -9.39 8.88 -5.10
C TRP A 6 -10.56 8.95 -6.08
N ASN A 7 -11.30 10.05 -6.08
CA ASN A 7 -12.49 10.27 -6.92
C ASN A 7 -12.31 11.40 -7.95
N GLY A 8 -11.14 12.01 -7.96
CA GLY A 8 -10.82 13.16 -8.80
C GLY A 8 -9.86 14.10 -8.08
N VAL A 9 -9.42 15.14 -8.78
CA VAL A 9 -8.52 16.15 -8.21
C VAL A 9 -9.14 16.74 -6.95
N ASN A 10 -8.44 16.62 -5.82
CA ASN A 10 -8.87 17.04 -4.49
C ASN A 10 -10.18 16.40 -3.98
N ASP A 11 -10.60 15.27 -4.54
CA ASP A 11 -11.78 14.52 -4.10
C ASP A 11 -11.36 13.15 -3.55
N LEU A 12 -11.45 13.01 -2.23
CA LEU A 12 -11.14 11.79 -1.51
C LEU A 12 -12.34 11.37 -0.66
N THR A 13 -12.68 10.09 -0.69
CA THR A 13 -13.76 9.54 0.14
C THR A 13 -13.33 8.23 0.79
N VAL A 14 -13.91 7.89 1.94
CA VAL A 14 -13.74 6.55 2.52
C VAL A 14 -14.87 5.66 2.04
N GLU A 15 -14.54 4.66 1.24
CA GLU A 15 -15.50 3.78 0.59
C GLU A 15 -15.33 2.32 1.04
N ARG A 16 -16.34 1.49 0.78
CA ARG A 16 -16.22 0.03 0.91
C ARG A 16 -15.71 -0.54 -0.40
N VAL A 17 -14.57 -1.22 -0.33
CA VAL A 17 -13.95 -1.95 -1.44
C VAL A 17 -13.90 -3.44 -1.12
N PRO A 18 -13.73 -4.34 -2.11
CA PRO A 18 -13.51 -5.77 -1.84
C PRO A 18 -12.34 -6.00 -0.87
N ASP A 19 -12.40 -7.09 -0.10
CA ASP A 19 -11.25 -7.51 0.71
C ASP A 19 -10.12 -7.99 -0.21
N PRO A 20 -8.84 -7.71 0.13
CA PRO A 20 -7.71 -8.15 -0.67
C PRO A 20 -7.62 -9.68 -0.68
N GLN A 21 -7.07 -10.23 -1.75
CA GLN A 21 -6.86 -11.66 -1.92
C GLN A 21 -5.40 -11.92 -2.30
N ILE A 22 -4.86 -13.06 -1.88
CA ILE A 22 -3.55 -13.52 -2.34
C ILE A 22 -3.65 -13.86 -3.82
N ILE A 23 -2.87 -13.17 -4.66
CA ILE A 23 -2.83 -13.42 -6.10
C ILE A 23 -1.61 -14.29 -6.44
N ASN A 24 -0.46 -13.94 -5.87
CA ASN A 24 0.81 -14.62 -6.11
C ASN A 24 1.25 -15.40 -4.87
N ARG A 25 2.04 -16.44 -5.11
CA ARG A 25 2.53 -17.32 -4.03
C ARG A 25 3.40 -16.60 -2.99
N GLN A 26 3.95 -15.44 -3.31
CA GLN A 26 4.85 -14.67 -2.46
C GLN A 26 4.19 -13.51 -1.71
N ASP A 27 2.90 -13.25 -1.98
CA ASP A 27 2.18 -12.12 -1.41
C ASP A 27 1.93 -12.30 0.09
N ALA A 28 1.59 -11.20 0.75
CA ALA A 28 1.06 -11.19 2.10
C ALA A 28 -0.06 -10.16 2.21
N ILE A 29 -1.11 -10.51 2.94
CA ILE A 29 -2.17 -9.58 3.34
C ILE A 29 -1.84 -9.07 4.73
N VAL A 30 -1.84 -7.75 4.89
CA VAL A 30 -1.56 -7.06 6.14
C VAL A 30 -2.84 -6.44 6.68
N LYS A 31 -3.18 -6.74 7.94
CA LYS A 31 -4.20 -6.01 8.69
C LYS A 31 -3.58 -4.71 9.21
N VAL A 32 -3.80 -3.63 8.47
CA VAL A 32 -3.28 -2.30 8.81
C VAL A 32 -3.80 -1.83 10.18
N ARG A 33 -2.88 -1.38 11.04
CA ARG A 33 -3.14 -0.79 12.36
C ARG A 33 -2.88 0.71 12.39
N LEU A 34 -1.81 1.12 11.72
CA LEU A 34 -1.35 2.49 11.63
C LEU A 34 -0.99 2.80 10.18
N SER A 35 -1.22 4.04 9.76
CA SER A 35 -0.80 4.57 8.48
C SER A 35 -0.28 5.98 8.68
N SER A 36 0.73 6.38 7.92
CA SER A 36 1.15 7.78 7.80
C SER A 36 0.73 8.34 6.44
N VAL A 37 0.90 9.66 6.30
CA VAL A 37 0.72 10.39 5.05
C VAL A 37 2.09 10.92 4.64
N CYS A 38 2.40 10.77 3.36
CA CYS A 38 3.63 11.25 2.76
C CYS A 38 3.35 12.52 1.95
N GLY A 39 4.34 13.41 1.82
CA GLY A 39 4.24 14.54 0.88
C GLY A 39 3.97 14.09 -0.56
N SER A 40 4.39 12.87 -0.93
CA SER A 40 4.12 12.32 -2.26
C SER A 40 2.65 12.02 -2.53
N ASP A 41 1.82 11.84 -1.50
CA ASP A 41 0.37 11.65 -1.66
C ASP A 41 -0.27 12.91 -2.28
N LEU A 42 0.30 14.10 -2.06
CA LEU A 42 -0.18 15.35 -2.68
C LEU A 42 -0.11 15.31 -4.21
N HIS A 43 0.85 14.58 -4.79
CA HIS A 43 0.92 14.42 -6.24
C HIS A 43 -0.25 13.57 -6.77
N LEU A 44 -0.70 12.58 -6.02
CA LEU A 44 -1.87 11.76 -6.37
C LEU A 44 -3.16 12.58 -6.22
N ILE A 45 -3.32 13.25 -5.09
CA ILE A 45 -4.50 14.09 -4.78
C ILE A 45 -4.64 15.21 -5.82
N GLY A 46 -3.53 15.83 -6.22
CA GLY A 46 -3.50 16.88 -7.25
C GLY A 46 -3.68 16.39 -8.69
N GLY A 47 -3.80 15.08 -8.92
CA GLY A 47 -3.99 14.52 -10.26
C GLY A 47 -2.75 14.56 -11.16
N TYR A 48 -1.55 14.63 -10.57
CA TYR A 48 -0.29 14.66 -11.33
C TYR A 48 0.17 13.27 -11.81
N MET A 49 -0.56 12.22 -11.45
CA MET A 49 -0.30 10.85 -11.85
C MET A 49 -1.31 10.44 -12.94
N PRO A 50 -0.91 10.39 -14.23
CA PRO A 50 -1.86 10.19 -15.34
C PRO A 50 -2.61 8.86 -15.31
N ALA A 51 -2.06 7.86 -14.61
CA ALA A 51 -2.64 6.53 -14.49
C ALA A 51 -3.65 6.39 -13.33
N MET A 52 -3.91 7.44 -12.56
CA MET A 52 -4.91 7.40 -11.48
C MET A 52 -6.32 7.34 -12.05
N GLU A 53 -7.10 6.38 -11.57
CA GLU A 53 -8.49 6.17 -11.93
C GLU A 53 -9.40 6.41 -10.73
N ARG A 54 -10.66 6.78 -11.02
CA ARG A 54 -11.68 6.91 -9.98
C ARG A 54 -11.83 5.58 -9.24
N GLY A 55 -11.75 5.63 -7.91
CA GLY A 55 -11.85 4.46 -7.04
C GLY A 55 -10.49 3.90 -6.61
N ASP A 56 -9.37 4.41 -7.13
CA ASP A 56 -8.04 3.98 -6.71
C ASP A 56 -7.83 4.19 -5.22
N VAL A 57 -7.23 3.20 -4.56
CA VAL A 57 -6.97 3.23 -3.12
C VAL A 57 -5.63 3.90 -2.83
N LEU A 58 -5.64 4.89 -1.93
CA LEU A 58 -4.43 5.58 -1.48
C LEU A 58 -3.85 4.97 -0.20
N GLY A 59 -2.58 5.28 0.05
CA GLY A 59 -1.84 4.90 1.25
C GLY A 59 -0.71 3.93 0.92
N HIS A 60 0.53 4.40 1.08
CA HIS A 60 1.73 3.61 0.80
C HIS A 60 2.69 3.52 1.99
N GLU A 61 2.27 4.01 3.16
CA GLU A 61 3.04 3.98 4.39
C GLU A 61 2.19 3.45 5.54
N PHE A 62 2.33 2.16 5.85
CA PHE A 62 1.52 1.51 6.88
C PHE A 62 2.29 0.48 7.70
N LEU A 63 1.77 0.24 8.90
CA LEU A 63 2.21 -0.80 9.83
C LEU A 63 0.99 -1.64 10.24
N GLY A 64 1.18 -2.94 10.37
CA GLY A 64 0.10 -3.86 10.73
C GLY A 64 0.57 -5.27 10.96
N ASP A 65 -0.39 -6.14 11.25
CA ASP A 65 -0.17 -7.55 11.52
C ASP A 65 -0.34 -8.36 10.22
N ILE A 66 0.47 -9.40 10.01
CA ILE A 66 0.27 -10.34 8.89
C ILE A 66 -1.02 -11.13 9.14
N ALA A 67 -1.98 -11.01 8.22
CA ALA A 67 -3.27 -11.71 8.28
C ALA A 67 -3.27 -12.99 7.45
N GLU A 68 -2.61 -12.98 6.29
CA GLU A 68 -2.50 -14.12 5.38
C GLU A 68 -1.18 -14.04 4.60
N VAL A 69 -0.61 -15.18 4.22
CA VAL A 69 0.57 -15.25 3.36
C VAL A 69 0.35 -16.26 2.23
N GLY A 70 0.96 -16.00 1.08
CA GLY A 70 0.93 -16.93 -0.04
C GLY A 70 1.70 -18.22 0.24
N SER A 71 1.34 -19.26 -0.50
CA SER A 71 1.83 -20.65 -0.32
C SER A 71 3.34 -20.86 -0.33
N SER A 72 4.14 -19.90 -0.84
CA SER A 72 5.61 -20.00 -0.80
C SER A 72 6.23 -19.46 0.49
N ARG A 73 5.42 -18.95 1.42
CA ARG A 73 5.83 -18.37 2.69
C ARG A 73 5.23 -19.18 3.85
N THR A 74 5.98 -19.32 4.93
CA THR A 74 5.42 -19.69 6.23
C THR A 74 5.04 -18.41 6.96
N ALA A 75 3.83 -18.36 7.52
CA ALA A 75 3.41 -17.23 8.34
C ALA A 75 4.33 -17.19 9.57
N GLN A 76 5.20 -16.19 9.64
CA GLN A 76 5.97 -15.89 10.86
C GLN A 76 5.23 -14.83 11.64
N GLU A 77 5.04 -15.03 12.95
CA GLU A 77 4.72 -13.92 13.84
C GLU A 77 5.84 -12.89 13.71
N SER A 78 5.53 -11.75 13.09
CA SER A 78 6.53 -10.72 12.83
C SER A 78 5.98 -9.36 13.23
N THR A 79 6.57 -8.82 14.29
CA THR A 79 6.57 -7.38 14.54
C THR A 79 7.53 -6.76 13.51
N GLY A 80 7.02 -6.42 12.32
CA GLY A 80 7.82 -5.96 11.20
C GLY A 80 7.72 -4.45 10.95
N VAL A 81 8.85 -3.73 10.94
CA VAL A 81 8.96 -2.37 10.39
C VAL A 81 9.17 -2.47 8.88
N VAL A 82 8.25 -1.93 8.09
CA VAL A 82 8.43 -1.78 6.63
C VAL A 82 9.48 -0.68 6.40
N ARG A 83 10.73 -1.06 6.13
CA ARG A 83 11.73 -0.16 5.54
C ARG A 83 11.70 -0.35 4.03
N LYS A 84 11.53 0.74 3.26
CA LYS A 84 11.71 0.68 1.81
C LYS A 84 13.11 0.12 1.50
N PRO A 85 13.24 -0.84 0.56
CA PRO A 85 14.56 -1.25 0.09
C PRO A 85 15.27 -0.02 -0.46
N ARG A 86 16.42 0.34 0.12
CA ARG A 86 17.32 1.31 -0.49
C ARG A 86 17.74 0.74 -1.84
N ARG A 87 17.56 1.51 -2.93
CA ARG A 87 18.22 1.19 -4.21
C ARG A 87 19.70 0.99 -3.90
N ARG A 88 20.28 -0.13 -4.36
CA ARG A 88 21.74 -0.28 -4.43
C ARG A 88 22.24 0.91 -5.24
N ALA A 89 23.06 1.76 -4.64
CA ALA A 89 23.90 2.64 -5.43
C ALA A 89 24.88 1.73 -6.16
N GLU A 90 24.81 1.71 -7.49
CA GLU A 90 25.88 1.16 -8.30
C GLU A 90 27.07 2.13 -8.15
N GLU A 91 28.12 1.69 -7.45
CA GLU A 91 29.43 2.31 -7.54
C GLU A 91 29.98 2.04 -8.95
N SER A 92 29.90 3.05 -9.81
CA SER A 92 30.64 3.09 -11.07
C SER A 92 32.11 3.37 -10.77
N SER A 93 32.98 2.48 -11.28
CA SER A 93 34.43 2.66 -11.37
C SER A 93 34.84 3.89 -12.19
#